data_AF-A0A1Y2JMA9-F1
#
_entry.id   AF-A0A1Y2JMA9-F1
#
_cell.length_a   1.000
_cell.length_b   1.000
_cell.length_c   1.000
_cell.angle_alpha   90.00
_cell.angle_beta   90.00
_cell.angle_gamma   90.00
#
_symmetry.space_group_name_H-M   'P 1'
#
loop_
_entity.id
_entity.type
_entity.pdbx_description
1 polymer ?
#
loop_
_entity_poly.entity_id
_entity_poly.type
_entity_poly.pdbx_seq_one_letter_code
_entity_poly.pdbx_strand_id
1 'polypeptide(L)' 'MTAEFDEDRFNMAIRKFLKRVGVTSQREIENLVRSGEVKGGKLKLRMTLSAEGTPLNHVVEETVAL' A
#
# COMPACT_ATOMS: atom_id res chain seq x y z
N MET A 1 32.97 -13.72 8.49
CA MET A 1 31.85 -13.52 9.44
C MET A 1 30.76 -12.78 8.69
N THR A 2 29.78 -13.52 8.16
CA THR A 2 28.56 -12.92 7.59
C THR A 2 27.72 -12.42 8.76
N ALA A 3 27.32 -11.15 8.75
CA ALA A 3 26.40 -10.63 9.75
C ALA A 3 25.12 -11.50 9.73
N GLU A 4 24.75 -12.01 10.89
CA GLU A 4 23.52 -12.78 11.07
C GLU A 4 22.33 -11.85 10.78
N PHE A 5 21.47 -12.28 9.87
CA PHE A 5 20.30 -11.49 9.47
C PHE A 5 19.31 -11.44 10.63
N ASP A 6 19.07 -10.24 11.16
CA ASP A 6 18.07 -10.00 12.19
C ASP A 6 16.67 -9.96 11.55
N GLU A 7 16.06 -11.14 11.45
CA GLU A 7 14.75 -11.36 10.85
C GLU A 7 13.64 -10.61 11.60
N ASP A 8 13.74 -10.48 12.92
CA ASP A 8 12.77 -9.75 13.74
C ASP A 8 12.80 -8.25 13.43
N ARG A 9 14.01 -7.66 13.37
CA ARG A 9 14.18 -6.26 12.98
C ARG A 9 13.69 -6.01 11.56
N PHE A 10 13.99 -6.91 10.62
CA PHE A 10 13.52 -6.82 9.24
C PHE A 10 11.98 -6.86 9.19
N ASN A 11 11.36 -7.86 9.83
CA ASN A 11 9.91 -8.02 9.87
C ASN A 11 9.22 -6.81 10.50
N MET A 12 9.77 -6.26 11.59
CA MET A 12 9.26 -5.04 12.20
C MET A 12 9.35 -3.83 11.25
N ALA A 13 10.44 -3.69 10.51
CA ALA A 13 10.60 -2.61 9.54
C ALA A 13 9.58 -2.71 8.40
N ILE A 14 9.39 -3.90 7.82
CA ILE A 14 8.38 -4.15 6.78
C ILE A 14 6.97 -3.85 7.28
N ARG A 15 6.60 -4.34 8.48
CA ARG A 15 5.28 -4.06 9.08
C ARG A 15 5.04 -2.56 9.28
N LYS A 16 6.05 -1.82 9.76
CA LYS A 16 5.96 -0.35 9.91
C LYS A 16 5.75 0.34 8.57
N PHE A 17 6.48 -0.07 7.53
CA PHE A 17 6.31 0.47 6.17
C PHE A 17 4.90 0.22 5.64
N LEU A 18 4.43 -1.04 5.65
CA LEU A 18 3.11 -1.41 5.17
C LEU A 18 1.98 -0.70 5.94
N LYS A 19 2.13 -0.53 7.26
CA LYS A 19 1.20 0.25 8.07
C LYS A 19 1.12 1.72 7.61
N ARG A 20 2.26 2.36 7.33
CA ARG A 20 2.29 3.74 6.82
C ARG A 20 1.60 3.83 5.46
N VAL A 21 1.90 2.91 4.54
CA VAL A 21 1.26 2.84 3.22
C VAL A 21 -0.26 2.71 3.36
N GLY A 22 -0.74 1.75 4.16
CA GLY A 22 -2.18 1.54 4.35
C GLY A 22 -2.90 2.77 4.91
N VAL A 23 -2.37 3.37 5.99
CA VAL A 23 -3.00 4.54 6.64
C VAL A 23 -3.01 5.77 5.75
N THR A 24 -1.92 6.03 5.02
CA THR A 24 -1.85 7.17 4.11
C THR A 24 -2.78 6.99 2.90
N SER A 25 -2.78 5.80 2.30
CA SER A 25 -3.66 5.50 1.16
C SER A 25 -5.13 5.59 1.53
N GLN A 26 -5.52 5.13 2.72
CA GLN A 26 -6.89 5.27 3.21
C GLN A 26 -7.32 6.74 3.30
N ARG A 27 -6.46 7.63 3.81
CA ARG A 27 -6.77 9.07 3.90
C ARG A 27 -6.98 9.68 2.52
N GLU A 28 -6.16 9.33 1.53
CA GLU A 28 -6.33 9.80 0.15
C GLU A 28 -7.65 9.30 -0.46
N ILE A 29 -8.00 8.03 -0.24
CA ILE A 29 -9.28 7.47 -0.67
C ILE A 29 -10.45 8.23 -0.02
N GLU A 30 -10.40 8.46 1.30
CA GLU A 30 -11.45 9.22 1.99
C GLU A 30 -11.57 10.66 1.47
N ASN A 31 -10.45 11.33 1.20
CA ASN A 31 -10.46 12.68 0.64
C ASN A 31 -11.10 12.73 -0.74
N LEU A 32 -10.78 11.76 -1.62
CA LEU A 32 -11.39 11.64 -2.95
C LEU A 32 -12.90 11.38 -2.86
N VAL A 33 -13.33 10.50 -1.95
CA VAL A 33 -14.76 10.24 -1.76
C VAL A 33 -15.49 11.48 -1.25
N ARG A 34 -14.87 12.23 -0.31
CA ARG A 34 -15.44 13.47 0.23
C ARG A 34 -15.48 14.61 -0.78
N SER A 35 -14.59 14.65 -1.79
CA SER A 35 -14.63 15.69 -2.83
C SER A 35 -15.83 15.53 -3.78
N GLY A 36 -16.53 14.40 -3.74
CA GLY A 36 -17.69 14.13 -4.60
C GLY A 36 -17.31 13.78 -6.05
N GLU A 37 -16.03 13.57 -6.32
CA GLU A 37 -15.52 13.23 -7.66
C GLU A 37 -15.84 11.79 -8.07
N VAL A 38 -16.12 10.90 -7.10
CA VAL A 38 -16.46 9.50 -7.41
C VAL A 38 -17.93 9.38 -7.81
N LYS A 39 -18.15 9.00 -9.08
CA LYS A 39 -19.50 8.78 -9.63
C LYS A 39 -19.85 7.30 -9.64
N GLY A 40 -21.11 6.97 -9.31
CA GLY A 40 -21.65 5.62 -9.50
C GLY A 40 -21.41 4.63 -8.34
N GLY A 41 -21.07 5.10 -7.14
CA GLY A 41 -21.05 4.29 -5.91
C GLY A 41 -20.01 3.17 -5.89
N LYS A 42 -19.03 3.20 -6.81
CA LYS A 42 -17.94 2.23 -6.88
C LYS A 42 -16.63 2.94 -7.17
N LEU A 43 -15.56 2.46 -6.56
CA LEU A 43 -14.21 2.98 -6.72
C LEU A 43 -13.27 1.84 -7.08
N LYS A 44 -12.72 1.87 -8.29
CA LYS A 44 -11.67 0.94 -8.72
C LYS A 44 -10.32 1.45 -8.23
N LEU A 45 -9.65 0.65 -7.40
CA LEU A 45 -8.36 0.97 -6.81
C LEU A 45 -7.26 0.08 -7.40
N ARG A 46 -6.05 0.63 -7.52
CA ARG A 46 -4.82 -0.07 -7.90
C ARG A 46 -3.69 0.39 -7.00
N MET A 47 -2.95 -0.56 -6.43
CA MET A 47 -1.72 -0.33 -5.68
C MET A 47 -0.57 -1.07 -6.37
N THR A 48 0.60 -0.45 -6.42
CA THR A 48 1.83 -1.08 -6.94
C THR A 48 2.93 -1.00 -5.89
N LEU A 49 3.53 -2.15 -5.54
CA LEU A 49 4.72 -2.25 -4.72
C LEU A 49 5.90 -2.64 -5.60
N SER A 50 6.91 -1.78 -5.66
CA SER A 50 8.16 -2.02 -6.36
C SER A 50 9.36 -1.74 -5.47
N ALA A 51 10.47 -2.41 -5.72
CA ALA A 51 11.76 -2.10 -5.10
C ALA A 51 12.82 -1.86 -6.18
N GLU A 52 13.45 -0.69 -6.11
CA GLU A 52 14.44 -0.24 -7.08
C GLU A 52 15.62 -1.22 -7.18
N GLY A 53 16.06 -1.51 -8.41
CA GLY A 53 17.16 -2.45 -8.66
C GLY A 53 16.79 -3.93 -8.46
N THR A 54 15.51 -4.25 -8.25
CA THR A 54 15.02 -5.63 -8.09
C THR A 54 13.91 -5.94 -9.10
N PRO A 55 13.62 -7.22 -9.37
CA PRO A 55 12.46 -7.60 -10.18
C PRO A 55 11.12 -7.49 -9.42
N LEU A 56 11.11 -6.99 -8.17
CA LEU A 56 9.90 -6.87 -7.39
C LEU A 56 8.94 -5.86 -8.04
N ASN A 57 7.84 -6.36 -8.57
CA ASN A 57 6.71 -5.59 -9.04
C ASN A 57 5.41 -6.34 -8.70
N HIS A 58 4.76 -5.93 -7.63
CA HIS A 58 3.52 -6.54 -7.16
C HIS A 58 2.37 -5.56 -7.28
N VAL A 59 1.29 -5.99 -7.94
CA VAL A 59 0.10 -5.15 -8.19
C VAL A 59 -1.10 -5.76 -7.47
N VAL A 60 -1.83 -4.92 -6.74
CA VAL A 60 -3.11 -5.26 -6.12
C VAL A 60 -4.18 -4.39 -6.76
N GLU A 61 -5.26 -5.00 -7.25
CA GLU A 61 -6.41 -4.30 -7.83
C GLU A 61 -7.68 -4.78 -7.15
N GLU A 62 -8.55 -3.85 -6.78
CA GLU A 62 -9.83 -4.17 -6.12
C GLU A 62 -10.88 -3.12 -6.49
N THR A 63 -12.15 -3.52 -6.52
CA THR A 63 -13.26 -2.57 -6.68
C THR A 63 -14.05 -2.49 -5.39
N VAL A 64 -14.04 -1.32 -4.76
CA VAL A 64 -14.73 -1.07 -3.50
C VAL A 64 -16.07 -0.39 -3.76
N ALA A 65 -17.13 -0.87 -3.11
CA ALA A 65 -18.41 -0.17 -3.07
C ALA A 65 -18.32 1.00 -2.07
N LEU A 66 -18.81 2.18 -2.48
CA LEU A 66 -18.82 3.39 -1.67
C LEU A 66 -20.14 3.58 -0.93
#